data_AF-A0A2N6A2K1-F1
#
_entry.id   AF-A0A2N6A2K1-F1
#
_cell.length_a   1.000
_cell.length_b   1.000
_cell.length_c   1.000
_cell.angle_alpha   90.00
_cell.angle_beta   90.00
_cell.angle_gamma   90.00
#
_symmetry.space_group_name_H-M   'P 1'
#
loop_
_entity.id
_entity.type
_entity.pdbx_description
1 polymer ?
#
loop_
_entity_poly.entity_id
_entity_poly.type
_entity_poly.pdbx_seq_one_letter_code
_entity_poly.pdbx_strand_id
1 'polypeptide(L)' 'MLTVQHISHTYASRKGEPAEALRDISFAMARGEITALVGPNGSGKSTL' A
#
# COMPACT_ATOMS: atom_id res chain seq x y z
N MET A 1 -17.39 6.35 -2.17
CA MET A 1 -16.04 6.91 -2.36
C MET A 1 -15.20 6.34 -1.24
N LEU A 2 -14.12 5.65 -1.58
CA LEU A 2 -13.10 5.21 -0.63
C LEU A 2 -11.90 6.16 -0.79
N THR A 3 -11.36 6.65 0.31
CA THR A 3 -10.20 7.54 0.31
C THR A 3 -9.16 7.00 1.28
N VAL A 4 -7.91 6.95 0.83
CA VAL A 4 -6.73 6.58 1.59
C VAL A 4 -5.79 7.78 1.58
N GLN A 5 -5.28 8.16 2.75
CA GLN A 5 -4.46 9.37 2.90
C GLN A 5 -3.24 9.07 3.76
N HIS A 6 -2.07 9.41 3.22
CA HIS A 6 -0.78 9.42 3.91
C HIS A 6 -0.44 8.13 4.66
N ILE A 7 -0.77 6.98 4.06
CA ILE A 7 -0.57 5.71 4.75
C ILE A 7 0.85 5.20 4.52
N SER A 8 1.51 4.86 5.61
CA SER A 8 2.84 4.25 5.61
C SER A 8 2.79 3.01 6.48
N HIS A 9 3.53 1.97 6.09
CA HIS A 9 3.57 0.73 6.83
C HIS A 9 4.92 0.04 6.69
N THR A 10 5.48 -0.35 7.83
CA THR A 10 6.77 -1.05 7.91
C THR A 10 6.58 -2.32 8.71
N TYR A 11 6.95 -3.46 8.12
CA TYR A 11 7.01 -4.72 8.84
C TYR A 11 8.27 -4.78 9.69
N ALA A 12 8.10 -5.05 10.98
CA ALA A 12 9.22 -5.29 11.88
C ALA A 12 9.91 -6.61 11.53
N SER A 13 11.24 -6.60 11.51
CA SER A 13 12.05 -7.80 11.30
C SER A 13 12.86 -8.09 12.56
N ARG A 14 12.90 -9.38 12.97
CA ARG A 14 13.71 -9.83 14.14
C ARG A 14 15.17 -10.15 13.77
N LYS A 15 15.48 -10.37 12.49
CA LYS A 15 16.80 -10.87 12.03
C LYS A 15 17.36 -10.11 10.83
N GLY A 16 16.76 -8.98 10.46
CA GLY A 16 17.20 -8.16 9.33
C GLY A 16 16.65 -6.74 9.45
N GLU A 17 16.86 -5.94 8.41
CA GLU A 17 16.32 -4.58 8.37
C GLU A 17 14.78 -4.60 8.29
N PRO A 18 14.10 -3.63 8.93
CA PRO A 18 12.67 -3.43 8.75
C PRO A 18 12.33 -3.26 7.26
N ALA A 19 11.24 -3.89 6.83
CA ALA A 19 10.79 -3.81 5.44
C ALA A 19 9.67 -2.78 5.32
N GLU A 20 9.97 -1.64 4.72
CA GLU A 20 8.99 -0.60 4.42
C GLU A 20 8.12 -1.02 3.23
N ALA A 21 6.88 -1.38 3.52
CA ALA A 21 5.94 -1.92 2.54
C ALA A 21 5.11 -0.83 1.85
N LEU A 22 4.72 0.23 2.59
CA LEU A 22 3.99 1.39 2.08
C LEU A 22 4.69 2.67 2.49
N ARG A 23 4.82 3.60 1.54
CA ARG A 23 5.49 4.91 1.70
C ARG A 23 4.56 6.03 1.31
N ASP A 24 3.96 6.69 2.32
CA ASP A 24 3.11 7.88 2.16
C ASP A 24 2.11 7.79 1.00
N ILE A 25 1.34 6.71 0.97
CA ILE A 25 0.41 6.42 -0.14
C ILE A 25 -0.91 7.15 0.09
N SER A 26 -1.36 7.86 -0.95
CA SER A 26 -2.67 8.53 -0.98
C SER A 26 -3.38 8.25 -2.30
N PHE A 27 -4.64 7.80 -2.24
CA PHE A 27 -5.49 7.60 -3.42
C PHE A 27 -6.97 7.66 -3.05
N ALA A 28 -7.83 7.80 -4.06
CA ALA A 28 -9.28 7.73 -3.91
C ALA A 28 -9.90 6.89 -5.02
N MET A 29 -11.00 6.22 -4.71
CA MET A 29 -11.78 5.42 -5.66
C MET A 29 -13.25 5.79 -5.57
N ALA A 30 -13.88 5.98 -6.72
CA ALA A 30 -15.31 6.28 -6.78
C ALA A 30 -16.14 5.01 -6.52
N ARG A 31 -17.40 5.21 -6.09
CA ARG A 31 -18.34 4.08 -5.97
C ARG A 31 -18.78 3.66 -7.37
N GLY A 32 -18.77 2.36 -7.65
CA GLY A 32 -19.21 1.81 -8.94
C GLY A 32 -18.12 1.79 -10.02
N GLU A 33 -16.89 2.19 -9.67
CA GLU A 33 -15.72 2.09 -10.53
C GLU A 33 -15.00 0.75 -10.33
N ILE A 34 -14.43 0.21 -11.40
CA ILE A 34 -13.48 -0.91 -11.32
C ILE A 34 -12.07 -0.33 -11.31
N THR A 35 -11.36 -0.49 -10.20
CA THR A 35 -9.98 -0.02 -10.04
C THR A 35 -9.04 -1.22 -9.94
N ALA A 36 -7.90 -1.16 -10.63
CA ALA A 36 -6.87 -2.20 -10.59
C ALA A 36 -5.59 -1.70 -9.91
N LEU A 37 -5.08 -2.45 -8.95
CA LEU A 37 -3.80 -2.20 -8.30
C LEU A 37 -2.71 -3.07 -8.94
N VAL A 38 -1.80 -2.45 -9.69
CA VAL A 38 -0.78 -3.13 -10.49
C VAL A 38 0.64 -2.76 -10.06
N GLY A 39 1.59 -3.66 -10.30
CA GLY A 39 3.01 -3.43 -9.99
C GLY A 39 3.80 -4.72 -9.75
N PRO A 40 5.15 -4.66 -9.70
CA PRO A 40 6.01 -5.83 -9.52
C PRO A 40 5.82 -6.55 -8.18
N ASN A 41 6.28 -7.80 -8.06
CA ASN A 41 6.29 -8.51 -6.77
C ASN A 41 7.09 -7.72 -5.72
N GLY A 42 6.56 -7.67 -4.48
CA GLY A 42 7.16 -6.88 -3.39
C GLY A 42 6.80 -5.39 -3.38
N SER A 43 6.02 -4.88 -4.33
CA SER A 43 5.67 -3.44 -4.40
C SER A 43 4.61 -2.96 -3.38
N GLY A 44 4.25 -3.77 -2.38
CA GLY A 44 3.28 -3.39 -1.33
C GLY A 44 1.80 -3.62 -1.65
N LYS A 45 1.45 -4.17 -2.82
CA LYS A 45 0.03 -4.30 -3.26
C LYS A 45 -0.87 -5.13 -2.34
N SER A 46 -0.34 -6.19 -1.75
CA SER A 46 -1.11 -7.04 -0.82
C SER A 46 -1.16 -6.44 0.60
N THR A 47 -0.31 -5.46 0.87
CA THR A 47 -0.30 -4.72 2.13
C THR A 47 -1.25 -3.53 2.07
N LEU A 48 -1.39 -2.91 0.89
CA LEU A 48 -2.33 -1.83 0.60
C LEU A 48 -3.79 -2.33 0.59
#